data_AF-A0A846PJY1-F1
#
_entry.id   AF-A0A846PJY1-F1
#
_cell.length_a   1.000
_cell.length_b   1.000
_cell.length_c   1.000
_cell.angle_alpha   90.00
_cell.angle_beta   90.00
_cell.angle_gamma   90.00
#
_symmetry.space_group_name_H-M   'P 1'
#
loop_
_entity.id
_entity.type
_entity.pdbx_description
1 polymer ?
#
loop_
_entity_poly.entity_id
_entity_poly.type
_entity_poly.pdbx_seq_one_letter_code
_entity_poly.pdbx_strand_id
1 'polypeptide(L)'
;YAVRFSLSANGKEFDNLVGDGVIVATPFGSTGYYKSTGGRPFNKGIGISFNNLHNRKIKSFVVSGDSTIEAKVDRGPALVLADNDERFFELEDNEVSSIRESKSRASFIYVRRVRN
;
A
#
# COMPACT_ATOMS: atom_id res chain seq x y z
N TYR A 1 15.26 6.64 -11.49
CA TYR A 1 14.10 6.92 -12.35
C TYR A 1 12.85 6.79 -11.50
N ALA A 2 11.82 7.61 -11.72
CA ALA A 2 10.53 7.45 -11.02
C ALA A 2 9.71 6.32 -11.67
N VAL A 3 8.99 5.55 -10.85
CA VAL A 3 8.10 4.49 -11.31
C VAL A 3 6.88 5.12 -11.97
N ARG A 4 6.44 4.59 -13.11
CA ARG A 4 5.15 4.91 -13.71
C ARG A 4 4.19 3.76 -13.45
N PHE A 5 3.05 4.06 -12.86
CA PHE A 5 2.09 3.04 -12.48
C PHE A 5 0.67 3.56 -12.55
N SER A 6 -0.26 2.62 -12.63
CA SER A 6 -1.69 2.87 -12.51
C SER A 6 -2.23 2.05 -11.33
N LEU A 7 -3.27 2.55 -10.68
CA LEU A 7 -3.87 1.92 -9.52
C LEU A 7 -5.38 1.82 -9.69
N SER A 8 -5.94 0.63 -9.49
CA SER A 8 -7.38 0.45 -9.24
C SER A 8 -7.61 0.16 -7.77
N ALA A 9 -8.57 0.85 -7.15
CA ALA A 9 -8.99 0.56 -5.79
C ALA A 9 -10.49 0.80 -5.62
N ASN A 10 -11.24 -0.24 -5.29
CA ASN A 10 -12.69 -0.18 -5.07
C ASN A 10 -13.45 0.45 -6.26
N GLY A 11 -13.13 0.02 -7.48
CA GLY A 11 -13.74 0.51 -8.72
C GLY A 11 -13.34 1.95 -9.11
N LYS A 12 -12.36 2.54 -8.42
CA LYS A 12 -11.78 3.84 -8.78
C LYS A 12 -10.41 3.64 -9.42
N GLU A 13 -10.27 4.15 -10.63
CA GLU A 13 -9.03 4.13 -11.40
C GLU A 13 -8.20 5.40 -11.17
N PHE A 14 -6.88 5.21 -11.11
CA PHE A 14 -5.89 6.26 -11.03
C PHE A 14 -4.77 5.97 -12.04
N ASP A 15 -4.90 6.56 -13.23
CA ASP A 15 -3.97 6.30 -14.33
C ASP A 15 -2.80 7.27 -14.40
N ASN A 16 -1.70 6.78 -15.00
CA ASN A 16 -0.51 7.56 -15.32
C ASN A 16 0.02 8.29 -14.08
N LEU A 17 0.22 7.56 -12.98
CA LEU A 17 0.87 8.07 -11.77
C LEU A 17 2.37 7.98 -11.94
N VAL A 18 3.08 9.00 -11.47
CA VAL A 18 4.54 8.99 -11.48
C VAL A 18 5.09 9.48 -10.15
N GLY A 19 5.91 8.65 -9.53
CA GLY A 19 6.50 8.89 -8.21
C GLY A 19 7.40 7.73 -7.78
N ASP A 20 7.63 7.63 -6.48
CA ASP A 20 8.45 6.54 -5.91
C ASP A 20 7.63 5.26 -5.70
N GLY A 21 6.30 5.36 -5.64
CA GLY A 21 5.40 4.21 -5.61
C GLY A 21 4.10 4.45 -4.84
N VAL A 22 3.46 3.35 -4.44
CA VAL A 22 2.23 3.32 -3.66
C VAL A 22 2.43 2.44 -2.42
N ILE A 23 1.88 2.87 -1.29
CA ILE A 23 1.87 2.11 -0.04
C ILE A 23 0.45 1.62 0.19
N VAL A 24 0.29 0.30 0.34
CA VAL A 24 -0.96 -0.36 0.72
C VAL A 24 -0.78 -0.91 2.13
N ALA A 25 -1.61 -0.48 3.07
CA ALA A 25 -1.43 -0.76 4.49
C ALA A 25 -2.64 -1.45 5.12
N THR A 26 -2.36 -2.31 6.10
CA THR A 26 -3.34 -2.80 7.07
C THR A 26 -3.57 -1.77 8.18
N PRO A 27 -4.60 -1.91 9.03
CA PRO A 27 -4.74 -1.06 10.22
C PRO A 27 -3.50 -1.03 11.11
N PHE A 28 -2.82 -2.18 11.29
CA PHE A 28 -1.57 -2.27 12.03
C PHE A 28 -0.42 -1.54 11.32
N GLY A 29 -0.28 -1.73 10.00
CA GLY A 29 0.71 -1.04 9.17
C GLY A 29 0.46 0.47 9.01
N SER A 30 -0.72 0.97 9.37
CA SER A 30 -1.11 2.37 9.21
C SER A 30 -0.26 3.35 10.05
N THR A 31 0.38 2.85 11.11
CA THR A 31 1.32 3.63 11.92
C THR A 31 2.76 3.53 11.42
N GLY A 32 3.04 2.65 10.46
CA GLY A 32 4.33 2.46 9.81
C GLY A 32 4.52 3.40 8.62
N TYR A 33 5.07 2.89 7.52
CA TYR A 33 5.50 3.72 6.38
C TYR A 33 4.34 4.46 5.68
N TYR A 34 3.12 3.93 5.78
CA TYR A 34 1.90 4.62 5.36
C TYR A 34 1.75 6.01 5.99
N LYS A 35 2.06 6.15 7.28
CA LYS A 35 2.00 7.45 7.97
C LYS A 35 3.02 8.44 7.41
N SER A 36 4.22 7.96 7.08
CA SER A 36 5.31 8.79 6.52
C SER A 36 4.98 9.32 5.12
N THR A 37 4.13 8.62 4.36
CA THR A 37 3.71 9.01 3.01
C THR A 37 2.38 9.78 3.00
N GLY A 38 2.02 10.39 4.13
CA GLY A 38 0.82 11.25 4.27
C GLY A 38 -0.46 10.51 4.66
N GLY A 39 -0.35 9.23 5.03
CA GLY A 39 -1.42 8.46 5.64
C GLY A 39 -1.76 8.91 7.06
N ARG A 40 -3.01 8.68 7.49
CA ARG A 40 -3.46 8.82 8.88
C ARG A 40 -3.85 7.45 9.45
N PRO A 41 -3.47 7.11 10.69
CA PRO A 41 -3.83 5.83 11.29
C PRO A 41 -5.33 5.55 11.20
N PHE A 42 -5.68 4.29 10.94
CA PHE A 42 -7.06 3.86 10.75
C PHE A 42 -7.27 2.48 11.40
N ASN A 43 -8.54 2.16 11.70
CA ASN A 43 -8.90 0.97 12.49
C ASN A 43 -9.54 -0.16 11.68
N LYS A 44 -10.02 0.11 10.45
CA LYS A 44 -10.67 -0.86 9.56
C LYS A 44 -10.40 -0.51 8.10
N GLY A 45 -10.40 -1.53 7.23
CA GLY A 45 -10.21 -1.38 5.79
C GLY A 45 -8.76 -1.51 5.34
N ILE A 46 -8.48 -1.07 4.13
CA ILE A 46 -7.15 -1.07 3.50
C ILE A 46 -6.78 0.38 3.19
N GLY A 47 -5.64 0.83 3.70
CA GLY A 47 -5.14 2.19 3.49
C GLY A 47 -4.27 2.28 2.26
N ILE A 48 -4.44 3.34 1.47
CA ILE A 48 -3.64 3.65 0.29
C ILE A 48 -3.05 5.05 0.44
N SER A 49 -1.73 5.15 0.36
CA SER A 49 -1.01 6.42 0.27
C SER A 49 0.03 6.32 -0.85
N PHE A 50 0.51 7.47 -1.32
CA PHE A 50 1.43 7.51 -2.44
C PHE A 50 2.75 8.11 -2.02
N ASN A 51 3.85 7.50 -2.45
CA ASN A 51 5.19 7.94 -2.14
C ASN A 51 5.67 8.91 -3.23
N ASN A 52 5.79 10.19 -2.86
CA ASN A 52 6.37 11.26 -3.68
C ASN A 52 5.81 11.34 -5.12
N LEU A 53 4.49 11.34 -5.28
CA LEU A 53 3.89 11.64 -6.59
C LEU A 53 4.29 13.04 -7.05
N HIS A 54 4.84 13.15 -8.26
CA HIS A 54 5.29 14.42 -8.81
C HIS A 54 4.31 15.04 -9.80
N ASN A 55 3.46 14.23 -10.43
CA ASN A 55 2.58 14.68 -11.51
C ASN A 55 1.12 14.89 -11.07
N ARG A 56 0.72 14.36 -9.90
CA ARG A 56 -0.63 14.52 -9.35
C ARG A 56 -0.61 14.72 -7.84
N LYS A 57 -1.62 15.43 -7.32
CA LYS A 57 -1.86 15.57 -5.88
C LYS A 57 -3.05 14.69 -5.46
N ILE A 58 -2.76 13.52 -4.92
CA ILE A 58 -3.78 12.58 -4.44
C ILE A 58 -3.59 12.40 -2.93
N LYS A 59 -4.66 12.64 -2.16
CA LYS A 59 -4.65 12.39 -0.72
C LYS A 59 -4.69 10.89 -0.45
N SER A 60 -4.10 10.46 0.66
CA SER A 60 -4.31 9.10 1.17
C SER A 60 -5.79 8.85 1.44
N PHE A 61 -6.21 7.59 1.29
CA PHE A 61 -7.59 7.18 1.51
C PHE A 61 -7.65 5.73 2.01
N VAL A 62 -8.81 5.34 2.55
CA VAL A 62 -9.06 3.99 3.06
C VAL A 62 -10.25 3.42 2.31
N VAL A 63 -10.11 2.19 1.79
CA VAL A 63 -11.17 1.42 1.15
C VAL A 63 -11.65 0.29 2.06
N SER A 64 -12.73 -0.37 1.68
CA SER A 64 -13.28 -1.51 2.44
C SER A 64 -12.30 -2.70 2.46
N GLY A 65 -12.39 -3.55 3.49
CA GLY A 65 -11.51 -4.73 3.64
C GLY A 65 -11.74 -5.81 2.58
N ASP A 66 -12.93 -5.84 1.98
CA ASP A 66 -13.30 -6.73 0.87
C ASP A 66 -12.88 -6.18 -0.51
N SER A 67 -12.28 -4.98 -0.56
CA SER A 67 -11.78 -4.42 -1.80
C SER A 67 -10.53 -5.17 -2.29
N THR A 68 -10.40 -5.26 -3.62
CA THR A 68 -9.16 -5.63 -4.29
C THR A 68 -8.48 -4.36 -4.79
N ILE A 69 -7.18 -4.27 -4.56
CA ILE A 69 -6.34 -3.17 -5.03
C ILE A 69 -5.40 -3.76 -6.09
N GLU A 70 -5.39 -3.16 -7.28
CA GLU A 70 -4.49 -3.57 -8.36
C GLU A 70 -3.52 -2.44 -8.66
N ALA A 71 -2.23 -2.72 -8.58
CA ALA A 71 -1.16 -1.81 -8.97
C ALA A 71 -0.46 -2.36 -10.22
N LYS A 72 -0.59 -1.66 -11.35
CA LYS A 72 0.04 -2.03 -12.61
C LYS A 72 1.26 -1.17 -12.87
N VAL A 73 2.38 -1.79 -13.22
CA VAL A 73 3.57 -1.06 -13.68
C VAL A 73 3.34 -0.62 -15.13
N ASP A 74 3.23 0.68 -15.37
CA ASP A 74 3.14 1.23 -16.73
C ASP A 74 4.52 1.38 -17.37
N ARG A 75 5.54 1.62 -16.53
CA ARG A 75 6.97 1.63 -16.90
C ARG A 75 7.82 1.37 -15.67
N GLY A 76 8.57 0.27 -15.70
CA GLY A 76 9.35 -0.28 -14.61
C GLY A 76 10.88 -0.17 -14.78
N PRO A 77 11.64 -1.03 -14.06
CA PRO A 77 11.12 -2.02 -13.11
C PRO A 77 10.57 -1.37 -11.83
N ALA A 78 9.68 -2.07 -11.14
CA ALA A 78 9.22 -1.73 -9.79
C ALA A 78 9.40 -2.90 -8.84
N LEU A 79 9.58 -2.62 -7.55
CA LEU A 79 9.72 -3.66 -6.52
C LEU A 79 8.48 -3.68 -5.64
N VAL A 80 7.97 -4.89 -5.39
CA VAL A 80 6.97 -5.16 -4.36
C VAL A 80 7.68 -5.70 -3.13
N LEU A 81 7.48 -5.00 -2.01
CA LEU A 81 8.00 -5.37 -0.69
C LEU A 81 6.83 -5.54 0.28
N ALA A 82 6.94 -6.49 1.21
CA ALA A 82 5.92 -6.76 2.21
C ALA A 82 6.53 -6.77 3.63
N ASP A 83 6.21 -5.76 4.42
CA ASP A 83 6.66 -5.58 5.81
C ASP A 83 8.17 -5.83 6.00
N ASN A 84 8.53 -6.91 6.72
CA ASN A 84 9.91 -7.31 6.99
C ASN A 84 10.24 -8.66 6.31
N ASP A 85 9.56 -8.97 5.22
CA ASP A 85 9.90 -10.11 4.37
C ASP A 85 11.19 -9.77 3.61
N GLU A 86 12.18 -10.66 3.65
CA GLU A 86 13.44 -10.50 2.93
C GLU A 86 13.26 -10.64 1.41
N ARG A 87 12.14 -11.24 0.99
CA ARG A 87 11.79 -11.40 -0.42
C ARG A 87 11.22 -10.09 -0.96
N PHE A 88 11.74 -9.71 -2.10
CA PHE A 88 11.15 -8.69 -2.97
C PHE A 88 10.79 -9.34 -4.30
N PHE A 89 9.69 -8.88 -4.89
CA PHE A 89 9.26 -9.29 -6.22
C PHE A 89 9.48 -8.12 -7.17
N GLU A 90 10.24 -8.33 -8.22
CA GLU A 90 10.37 -7.36 -9.31
C GLU A 90 9.16 -7.49 -10.24
N LEU A 91 8.62 -6.35 -10.65
CA LEU A 91 7.56 -6.24 -11.62
C LEU A 91 8.07 -5.45 -12.82
N GLU A 92 7.90 -6.05 -13.99
CA GLU A 92 8.22 -5.48 -15.29
C GLU A 92 7.04 -4.71 -15.88
N ASP A 93 7.28 -4.08 -17.04
CA ASP A 93 6.27 -3.34 -17.78
C ASP A 93 5.00 -4.19 -18.01
N ASN A 94 3.84 -3.61 -17.66
CA ASN A 94 2.49 -4.17 -17.72
C ASN A 94 2.16 -5.28 -16.72
N GLU A 95 3.08 -5.64 -15.82
CA GLU A 95 2.76 -6.57 -14.74
C GLU A 95 1.92 -5.91 -13.64
N VAL A 96 1.09 -6.72 -12.98
CA VAL A 96 0.10 -6.28 -11.99
C VAL A 96 0.33 -7.00 -10.67
N SER A 97 0.40 -6.23 -9.58
CA SER A 97 0.24 -6.74 -8.22
C SER A 97 -1.18 -6.55 -7.74
N SER A 98 -1.82 -7.64 -7.30
CA SER A 98 -3.16 -7.64 -6.69
C SER A 98 -3.06 -7.83 -5.18
N ILE A 99 -3.59 -6.88 -4.42
CA ILE A 99 -3.57 -6.84 -2.96
C ILE A 99 -5.00 -6.91 -2.42
N ARG A 100 -5.24 -7.77 -1.42
CA ARG A 100 -6.53 -7.96 -0.75
C ARG A 100 -6.35 -8.38 0.71
N GLU A 101 -7.38 -8.21 1.54
CA GLU A 101 -7.36 -8.75 2.90
C GLU A 101 -7.21 -10.29 2.87
N SER A 102 -6.30 -10.81 3.70
CA SER A 102 -6.08 -12.24 3.83
C SER A 102 -7.25 -12.91 4.54
N LYS A 103 -7.57 -14.15 4.15
CA LYS A 103 -8.52 -15.00 4.88
C LYS A 103 -7.98 -15.42 6.25
N SER A 104 -6.66 -15.39 6.43
CA SER A 104 -5.97 -15.71 7.68
C SER A 104 -5.55 -14.43 8.39
N ARG A 105 -5.76 -14.38 9.71
CA ARG A 105 -5.43 -13.20 10.53
C ARG A 105 -4.25 -13.50 11.45
N ALA A 106 -3.38 -12.50 11.60
CA ALA A 106 -2.34 -12.53 12.62
C ALA A 106 -2.96 -12.44 14.02
N SER A 107 -2.47 -13.25 14.95
CA SER A 107 -2.86 -13.20 16.37
C SER A 107 -1.81 -12.45 17.16
N PHE A 108 -2.24 -11.50 17.97
CA PHE A 108 -1.36 -10.70 18.82
C PHE A 108 -1.49 -11.13 20.28
N ILE A 109 -0.37 -11.30 20.96
CA ILE A 109 -0.34 -11.48 22.40
C ILE A 109 -0.16 -10.10 23.03
N TYR A 110 -1.15 -9.66 23.80
CA TYR A 110 -1.07 -8.40 24.52
C TYR A 110 -0.45 -8.63 25.91
N VAL A 111 0.73 -8.07 26.13
CA VAL A 111 1.40 -8.09 27.44
C VAL A 111 1.21 -6.74 28.11
N ARG A 112 0.50 -6.73 29.24
CA ARG A 112 0.30 -5.51 30.03
C ARG A 112 1.60 -5.15 30.73
N ARG A 113 2.20 -4.02 30.37
CA ARG A 113 3.36 -3.49 31.09
C ARG A 113 2.90 -2.94 32.43
N VAL A 114 3.25 -3.62 33.52
CA VAL A 114 3.10 -3.08 34.88
C VAL A 114 4.20 -2.05 35.06
N ARG A 115 3.82 -0.79 35.31
CA ARG A 115 4.77 0.25 35.69
C ARG A 115 4.95 0.13 37.21
N ASN A 116 6.19 -0.08 37.65
CA ASN A 116 6.60 0.17 39.04
C ASN A 116 6.68 1.68 39.27
#